data_AF-A0A075FTW7-F1
#
_entry.id   AF-A0A075FTW7-F1
#
_cell.length_a   1.000
_cell.length_b   1.000
_cell.length_c   1.000
_cell.angle_alpha   90.00
_cell.angle_beta   90.00
_cell.angle_gamma   90.00
#
_symmetry.space_group_name_H-M   'P 1'
#
loop_
_entity.id
_entity.type
_entity.pdbx_description
1 polymer ?
#
loop_
_entity_poly.entity_id
_entity_poly.type
_entity_poly.pdbx_seq_one_letter_code
_entity_poly.pdbx_strand_id
1 'polypeptide(L)'
;MTINSRNYKTVRKVIEDWRDYTNKIGVQFHTPFMEGDPLWLPFGKERDAVVDELIDLQKTKYRDYISNPKNQLELMKKSWGGKGTTPIDCPTWAIVSVDHLGREKRPCCIGSAEKDSMKPRCEECGLGCYSIFVGSGIKGC
;
A
#
# COMPACT_ATOMS: atom_id res chain seq x y z
N MET A 1 1.33 2.69 9.26
CA MET A 1 2.77 2.81 8.97
C MET A 1 3.00 2.65 7.48
N THR A 2 3.81 3.52 6.88
CA THR A 2 4.28 3.35 5.51
C THR A 2 5.69 2.75 5.52
N ILE A 3 5.83 1.56 4.94
CA ILE A 3 7.08 0.80 4.85
C ILE A 3 7.83 1.23 3.59
N ASN A 4 9.13 1.47 3.73
CA ASN A 4 10.02 1.93 2.66
C ASN A 4 11.42 1.29 2.80
N SER A 5 12.27 1.54 1.82
CA SER A 5 13.65 1.03 1.77
C SER A 5 14.50 1.36 3.02
N ARG A 6 14.15 2.41 3.78
CA ARG A 6 14.91 2.84 4.97
C ARG A 6 14.43 2.19 6.26
N ASN A 7 13.14 1.82 6.35
CA ASN A 7 12.53 1.37 7.60
C ASN A 7 12.04 -0.09 7.58
N TYR A 8 12.12 -0.81 6.46
CA TYR A 8 11.58 -2.17 6.33
C TYR A 8 12.12 -3.17 7.36
N LYS A 9 13.37 -3.00 7.82
CA LYS A 9 14.00 -3.83 8.85
C LYS A 9 13.52 -3.55 10.29
N THR A 10 12.71 -2.50 10.49
CA THR A 10 12.26 -2.04 11.82
C THR A 10 10.79 -2.31 12.08
N VAL A 11 10.08 -2.91 11.12
CA VAL A 11 8.61 -3.10 11.16
C VAL A 11 8.17 -3.84 12.42
N ARG A 12 8.82 -4.96 12.77
CA ARG A 12 8.53 -5.71 14.02
C ARG A 12 8.65 -4.82 15.25
N LYS A 13 9.74 -4.08 15.36
CA LYS A 13 10.00 -3.19 16.50
C LYS A 13 8.92 -2.11 16.61
N VAL A 14 8.51 -1.51 15.49
CA VAL A 14 7.40 -0.54 15.50
C VAL A 14 6.10 -1.17 15.99
N ILE A 15 5.78 -2.39 15.55
CA ILE A 15 4.58 -3.10 16.01
C ILE A 15 4.65 -3.34 17.52
N GLU A 16 5.80 -3.77 18.03
CA GLU A 16 6.05 -4.03 19.46
C GLU A 16 5.95 -2.76 20.30
N ASP A 17 6.67 -1.71 19.92
CA ASP A 17 6.79 -0.48 20.68
C ASP A 17 5.46 0.30 20.75
N TRP A 18 4.60 0.20 19.73
CA TRP A 18 3.35 0.99 19.64
C TRP A 18 2.10 0.27 20.11
N ARG A 19 2.17 -1.05 20.38
CA ARG A 19 1.01 -1.86 20.73
C ARG A 19 0.27 -1.34 21.97
N ASP A 20 1.01 -0.92 22.97
CA ASP A 20 0.42 -0.50 24.25
C ASP A 20 -0.19 0.91 24.17
N TYR A 21 0.07 1.64 23.08
CA TYR A 21 -0.38 3.02 22.86
C TYR A 21 -1.50 3.14 21.83
N THR A 22 -1.78 2.10 21.03
CA THR A 22 -2.76 2.17 19.95
C THR A 22 -3.60 0.89 19.85
N ASN A 23 -4.83 0.99 19.32
CA ASN A 23 -5.72 -0.16 19.22
C ASN A 23 -5.37 -1.07 18.04
N LYS A 24 -4.96 -0.48 16.91
CA LYS A 24 -4.64 -1.20 15.67
C LYS A 24 -3.50 -0.52 14.94
N ILE A 25 -2.76 -1.29 14.17
CA ILE A 25 -1.77 -0.80 13.21
C ILE A 25 -2.09 -1.32 11.81
N GLY A 26 -2.26 -0.37 10.88
CA GLY A 26 -2.32 -0.67 9.44
C GLY A 26 -0.97 -0.38 8.79
N VAL A 27 -0.56 -1.21 7.84
CA VAL A 27 0.65 -1.06 7.06
C VAL A 27 0.35 -0.96 5.57
N GLN A 28 1.24 -0.28 4.85
CA GLN A 28 1.29 -0.22 3.39
C GLN A 28 2.74 0.07 2.98
N PHE A 29 3.10 -0.16 1.72
CA PHE A 29 4.40 0.28 1.23
C PHE A 29 4.35 1.69 0.64
N HIS A 30 5.50 2.35 0.59
CA HIS A 30 5.69 3.61 -0.09
C HIS A 30 5.37 3.47 -1.59
N THR A 31 4.60 4.40 -2.11
CA THR A 31 4.35 4.52 -3.55
C THR A 31 5.18 5.68 -4.08
N PRO A 32 6.11 5.44 -5.00
CA PRO A 32 6.98 6.48 -5.52
C PRO A 32 6.25 7.42 -6.48
N PHE A 33 6.71 8.67 -6.53
CA PHE A 33 6.19 9.72 -7.43
C PHE A 33 7.20 10.14 -8.50
N MET A 34 8.41 9.57 -8.45
CA MET A 34 9.50 9.83 -9.37
C MET A 34 10.28 8.56 -9.64
N GLU A 35 10.94 8.51 -10.80
CA GLU A 35 11.84 7.41 -11.13
C GLU A 35 13.05 7.41 -10.19
N GLY A 36 13.45 6.23 -9.71
CA GLY A 36 14.57 6.10 -8.79
C GLY A 36 14.30 6.68 -7.40
N ASP A 37 13.03 6.79 -6.98
CA ASP A 37 12.68 7.25 -5.64
C ASP A 37 13.41 6.40 -4.58
N PRO A 38 14.26 7.01 -3.73
CA PRO A 38 15.12 6.28 -2.82
C PRO A 38 14.35 5.58 -1.70
N LEU A 39 13.07 5.91 -1.49
CA LEU A 39 12.20 5.27 -0.50
C LEU A 39 11.45 4.07 -1.07
N TRP A 40 11.47 3.86 -2.38
CA TRP A 40 10.82 2.70 -2.97
C TRP A 40 11.55 1.42 -2.55
N LEU A 41 10.80 0.48 -1.96
CA LEU A 41 11.26 -0.89 -1.75
C LEU A 41 10.77 -1.73 -2.93
N PRO A 42 11.66 -2.24 -3.80
CA PRO A 42 11.26 -3.00 -4.98
C PRO A 42 10.49 -4.28 -4.63
N PHE A 43 9.67 -4.73 -5.58
CA PHE A 43 9.08 -6.06 -5.51
C PHE A 43 10.16 -7.14 -5.57
N GLY A 44 9.99 -8.22 -4.80
CA GLY A 44 10.94 -9.33 -4.72
C GLY A 44 11.30 -9.68 -3.28
N LYS A 45 12.41 -10.42 -3.12
CA LYS A 45 12.75 -11.16 -1.89
C LYS A 45 12.65 -10.34 -0.60
N GLU A 46 13.15 -9.10 -0.59
CA GLU A 46 13.14 -8.28 0.63
C GLU A 46 11.74 -7.83 1.02
N ARG A 47 10.95 -7.35 0.05
CA ARG A 47 9.54 -6.98 0.28
C ARG A 47 8.72 -8.20 0.67
N ASP A 48 8.94 -9.33 0.00
CA ASP A 48 8.21 -10.58 0.29
C ASP A 48 8.50 -11.07 1.72
N ALA A 49 9.76 -11.01 2.16
CA ALA A 49 10.16 -11.37 3.51
C ALA A 49 9.47 -10.49 4.58
N VAL A 50 9.34 -9.19 4.31
CA VAL A 50 8.62 -8.27 5.21
C VAL A 50 7.13 -8.63 5.28
N VAL A 51 6.51 -8.95 4.15
CA VAL A 51 5.10 -9.37 4.13
C VAL A 51 4.91 -10.71 4.85
N ASP A 52 5.81 -11.68 4.63
CA ASP A 52 5.76 -12.97 5.31
C ASP A 52 5.90 -12.82 6.83
N GLU A 53 6.82 -11.97 7.28
CA GLU A 53 6.97 -11.63 8.70
C GLU A 53 5.69 -10.99 9.26
N LEU A 54 5.08 -10.03 8.55
CA LEU A 54 3.82 -9.42 8.97
C LEU A 54 2.68 -10.43 9.11
N ILE A 55 2.59 -11.38 8.18
CA ILE A 55 1.58 -12.45 8.21
C ILE A 55 1.85 -13.40 9.37
N ASP A 56 3.11 -13.74 9.65
CA ASP A 56 3.48 -14.58 10.79
C ASP A 56 3.15 -13.89 12.12
N LEU A 57 3.56 -12.62 12.27
CA LEU A 57 3.26 -11.78 13.42
C LEU A 57 1.75 -11.66 13.67
N GLN A 58 0.97 -11.47 12.61
CA GLN A 58 -0.48 -11.43 12.69
C GLN A 58 -1.05 -12.77 13.18
N LYS A 59 -0.56 -13.91 12.70
CA LYS A 59 -1.07 -15.22 13.11
C LYS A 59 -0.72 -15.59 14.55
N THR A 60 0.47 -15.23 15.00
CA THR A 60 1.04 -15.74 16.26
C THR A 60 0.72 -14.87 17.47
N LYS A 61 0.91 -13.54 17.36
CA LYS A 61 0.90 -12.66 18.54
C LYS A 61 0.04 -11.40 18.38
N TYR A 62 -0.14 -10.92 17.16
CA TYR A 62 -0.72 -9.60 16.88
C TYR A 62 -1.97 -9.66 15.98
N ARG A 63 -2.73 -10.76 16.06
CA ARG A 63 -3.98 -10.96 15.29
C ARG A 63 -4.97 -9.83 15.47
N ASP A 64 -5.15 -9.41 16.73
CA ASP A 64 -6.08 -8.34 17.09
C ASP A 64 -5.45 -6.96 17.04
N TYR A 65 -4.24 -6.81 16.50
CA TYR A 65 -3.55 -5.52 16.44
C TYR A 65 -3.20 -5.11 15.00
N ILE A 66 -2.67 -6.03 14.19
CA ILE A 66 -2.40 -5.77 12.76
C ILE A 66 -3.73 -5.78 12.00
N SER A 67 -4.16 -4.62 11.50
CA SER A 67 -5.50 -4.45 10.91
C SER A 67 -5.63 -4.93 9.47
N ASN A 68 -4.53 -5.05 8.71
CA ASN A 68 -4.57 -5.52 7.34
C ASN A 68 -5.00 -7.00 7.28
N PRO A 69 -6.07 -7.36 6.56
CA PRO A 69 -6.41 -8.76 6.32
C PRO A 69 -5.26 -9.51 5.64
N LYS A 70 -5.11 -10.82 5.92
CA LYS A 70 -4.04 -11.64 5.31
C LYS A 70 -4.01 -11.51 3.78
N ASN A 71 -5.18 -11.59 3.13
CA ASN A 71 -5.25 -11.48 1.68
C ASN A 71 -4.84 -10.09 1.15
N GLN A 72 -5.09 -9.02 1.90
CA GLN A 72 -4.55 -7.70 1.59
C GLN A 72 -3.02 -7.68 1.71
N LEU A 73 -2.46 -8.28 2.77
CA LEU A 73 -1.01 -8.38 2.95
C LEU A 73 -0.35 -9.14 1.78
N GLU A 74 -0.91 -10.28 1.38
CA GLU A 74 -0.39 -11.06 0.25
C GLU A 74 -0.40 -10.27 -1.07
N LEU A 75 -1.39 -9.40 -1.28
CA LEU A 75 -1.43 -8.53 -2.46
C LEU A 75 -0.24 -7.56 -2.51
N MET A 76 0.34 -7.17 -1.37
CA MET A 76 1.47 -6.24 -1.31
C MET A 76 2.77 -6.79 -1.90
N LYS A 77 2.87 -8.12 -2.12
CA LYS A 77 4.04 -8.77 -2.72
C LYS A 77 4.20 -8.52 -4.22
N LYS A 78 3.13 -8.11 -4.91
CA LYS A 78 3.11 -7.99 -6.38
C LYS A 78 2.60 -6.65 -6.85
N SER A 79 3.02 -6.24 -8.05
CA SER A 79 2.45 -5.09 -8.74
C SER A 79 1.05 -5.41 -9.28
N TRP A 80 0.22 -4.38 -9.44
CA TRP A 80 -1.07 -4.45 -10.15
C TRP A 80 -0.94 -4.17 -11.65
N GLY A 81 0.30 -4.18 -12.15
CA GLY A 81 0.56 -3.65 -13.47
C GLY A 81 0.38 -2.13 -13.51
N GLY A 82 1.02 -1.54 -14.50
CA GLY A 82 1.06 -0.11 -14.68
C GLY A 82 2.08 0.21 -15.76
N LYS A 83 1.95 1.40 -16.35
CA LYS A 83 2.97 1.97 -17.22
C LYS A 83 3.18 3.43 -16.83
N GLY A 84 4.27 3.71 -16.13
CA GLY A 84 4.50 5.01 -15.50
C GLY A 84 3.35 5.35 -14.55
N THR A 85 2.57 6.38 -14.87
CA THR A 85 1.45 6.86 -14.04
C THR A 85 0.10 6.27 -14.44
N THR A 86 0.07 5.35 -15.40
CA THR A 86 -1.18 4.76 -15.90
C THR A 86 -1.41 3.41 -15.20
N PRO A 87 -2.51 3.24 -14.46
CA PRO A 87 -2.88 1.95 -13.87
C PRO A 87 -3.32 0.95 -14.94
N ILE A 88 -3.05 -0.35 -14.73
CA ILE A 88 -3.54 -1.44 -15.59
C ILE A 88 -4.59 -2.29 -14.84
N ASP A 89 -4.18 -3.11 -13.87
CA ASP A 89 -5.11 -3.96 -13.09
C ASP A 89 -5.50 -3.32 -11.74
N CYS A 90 -5.22 -2.03 -11.57
CA CYS A 90 -5.64 -1.30 -10.38
C CYS A 90 -7.15 -1.05 -10.44
N PRO A 91 -7.95 -1.43 -9.41
CA PRO A 91 -9.39 -1.26 -9.36
C PRO A 91 -9.76 0.19 -9.01
N THR A 92 -9.22 1.14 -9.77
CA THR A 92 -9.54 2.57 -9.66
C THR A 92 -11.02 2.83 -9.89
N TRP A 93 -11.70 1.95 -10.64
CA TRP A 93 -13.15 1.95 -10.85
C TRP A 93 -13.97 1.71 -9.56
N ALA A 94 -13.38 1.15 -8.51
CA ALA A 94 -14.12 0.80 -7.30
C ALA A 94 -14.44 2.02 -6.42
N ILE A 95 -13.69 3.12 -6.55
CA ILE A 95 -13.81 4.30 -5.68
C ILE A 95 -13.54 5.56 -6.47
N VAL A 96 -14.45 6.52 -6.38
CA VAL A 96 -14.22 7.89 -6.84
C VAL A 96 -13.45 8.66 -5.77
N SER A 97 -12.27 9.15 -6.11
CA SER A 97 -11.46 9.99 -5.22
C SER A 97 -11.50 11.43 -5.69
N VAL A 98 -11.89 12.34 -4.80
CA VAL A 98 -11.99 13.77 -5.10
C VAL A 98 -11.04 14.60 -4.24
N ASP A 99 -10.62 15.76 -4.74
CA ASP A 99 -9.92 16.77 -3.95
C ASP A 99 -10.90 17.63 -3.12
N HIS A 100 -10.36 18.61 -2.39
CA HIS A 100 -11.14 19.50 -1.53
C HIS A 100 -12.13 20.42 -2.28
N LEU A 101 -12.02 20.51 -3.62
CA LEU A 101 -12.94 21.26 -4.49
C LEU A 101 -13.93 20.33 -5.19
N GLY A 102 -13.94 19.04 -4.87
CA GLY A 102 -14.82 18.05 -5.50
C GLY A 102 -14.35 17.58 -6.88
N ARG A 103 -13.11 17.87 -7.28
CA ARG A 103 -12.55 17.47 -8.58
C ARG A 103 -11.92 16.10 -8.49
N GLU A 104 -12.14 15.27 -9.51
CA GLU A 104 -11.62 13.90 -9.57
C GLU A 104 -10.08 13.88 -9.57
N LYS A 105 -9.49 13.12 -8.66
CA LYS A 105 -8.04 12.88 -8.58
C LYS A 105 -7.64 11.77 -9.54
N ARG A 106 -6.55 11.99 -10.29
CA ARG A 106 -6.00 11.00 -11.25
C ARG A 106 -4.52 10.67 -10.95
N PRO A 107 -4.09 9.41 -11.17
CA PRO A 107 -4.90 8.26 -11.62
C PRO A 107 -5.72 7.62 -10.50
N CYS A 108 -5.51 8.00 -9.24
CA CYS A 108 -6.12 7.31 -8.10
C CYS A 108 -6.15 8.20 -6.84
N CYS A 109 -6.57 7.64 -5.70
CA CYS A 109 -6.72 8.36 -4.43
C CYS A 109 -5.48 9.13 -3.92
N ILE A 110 -4.27 8.71 -4.28
CA ILE A 110 -3.02 9.41 -3.91
C ILE A 110 -2.50 10.34 -5.02
N GLY A 111 -3.17 10.39 -6.17
CA GLY A 111 -2.84 11.30 -7.26
C GLY A 111 -3.29 12.75 -6.99
N SER A 112 -3.47 13.51 -8.07
CA SER A 112 -3.92 14.90 -8.03
C SER A 112 -5.01 15.13 -9.08
N ALA A 113 -5.91 16.09 -8.82
CA ALA A 113 -6.84 16.58 -9.83
C ALA A 113 -6.13 17.50 -10.84
N GLU A 114 -5.02 18.12 -10.43
CA GLU A 114 -4.22 19.00 -11.29
C GLU A 114 -3.40 18.17 -12.29
N LYS A 115 -3.44 18.57 -13.57
CA LYS A 115 -2.80 17.82 -14.66
C LYS A 115 -1.29 17.77 -14.54
N ASP A 116 -0.68 18.87 -14.12
CA ASP A 116 0.77 19.10 -14.09
C ASP A 116 1.41 18.72 -12.76
N SER A 117 0.62 18.26 -11.79
CA SER A 117 1.15 17.73 -10.54
C SER A 117 1.87 16.39 -10.75
N MET A 118 2.85 16.12 -9.89
CA MET A 118 3.45 14.78 -9.79
C MET A 118 2.37 13.73 -9.52
N LYS A 119 2.52 12.57 -10.16
CA LYS A 119 1.58 11.46 -10.06
C LYS A 119 2.32 10.23 -9.54
N PRO A 120 1.61 9.34 -8.83
CA PRO A 120 2.18 8.08 -8.39
C PRO A 120 2.61 7.24 -9.58
N ARG A 121 3.73 6.52 -9.45
CA ARG A 121 4.13 5.47 -10.40
C ARG A 121 3.34 4.20 -10.11
N CYS A 122 2.42 3.86 -11.01
CA CYS A 122 1.50 2.74 -10.85
C CYS A 122 2.21 1.38 -10.89
N GLU A 123 3.26 1.24 -11.72
CA GLU A 123 4.01 -0.02 -11.84
C GLU A 123 4.79 -0.38 -10.57
N GLU A 124 5.09 0.62 -9.73
CA GLU A 124 5.88 0.54 -8.50
C GLU A 124 5.02 0.67 -7.22
N CYS A 125 3.69 0.69 -7.37
CA CYS A 125 2.73 1.05 -6.32
C CYS A 125 2.89 0.25 -5.02
N GLY A 126 2.76 0.92 -3.89
CA GLY A 126 2.87 0.35 -2.54
C GLY A 126 1.55 -0.18 -1.93
N LEU A 127 0.48 -0.23 -2.72
CA LEU A 127 -0.76 -0.98 -2.49
C LEU A 127 -1.42 -0.80 -1.10
N GLY A 128 -1.89 0.42 -0.80
CA GLY A 128 -2.67 0.70 0.41
C GLY A 128 -4.19 0.67 0.19
N CYS A 129 -4.75 1.75 -0.35
CA CYS A 129 -6.19 2.03 -0.26
C CYS A 129 -7.06 1.07 -1.05
N TYR A 130 -6.64 0.66 -2.25
CA TYR A 130 -7.48 -0.18 -3.09
C TYR A 130 -7.35 -1.67 -2.75
N SER A 131 -6.22 -2.09 -2.17
CA SER A 131 -5.95 -3.50 -1.88
C SER A 131 -6.88 -4.05 -0.82
N ILE A 132 -7.37 -3.20 0.08
CA ILE A 132 -8.37 -3.58 1.08
C ILE A 132 -9.68 -4.00 0.42
N PHE A 133 -10.14 -3.31 -0.63
CA PHE A 133 -11.39 -3.61 -1.30
C PHE A 133 -11.31 -4.93 -2.06
N VAL A 134 -10.21 -5.16 -2.78
CA VAL A 134 -9.95 -6.43 -3.46
C VAL A 134 -9.82 -7.57 -2.43
N GLY A 135 -9.11 -7.33 -1.33
CA GLY A 135 -9.02 -8.27 -0.21
C GLY A 135 -10.40 -8.56 0.40
N SER A 136 -11.30 -7.59 0.48
CA SER A 136 -12.66 -7.78 0.96
C SER A 136 -13.60 -8.41 -0.06
N GLY A 137 -13.13 -8.77 -1.26
CA GLY A 137 -13.90 -9.51 -2.27
C GLY A 137 -14.62 -8.64 -3.29
N ILE A 138 -14.35 -7.34 -3.35
CA ILE A 138 -14.86 -6.46 -4.43
C ILE A 138 -14.19 -6.87 -5.74
N LYS A 139 -15.02 -7.17 -6.74
CA LYS A 139 -14.61 -7.61 -8.09
C LYS A 139 -15.12 -6.64 -9.13
N GLY A 140 -14.34 -6.46 -10.20
CA GLY A 140 -14.76 -5.67 -11.35
C GLY A 140 -15.91 -6.34 -12.08
N CYS A 141 -16.73 -5.54 -12.74
CA CYS A 141 -17.76 -5.99 -13.67
C CYS A 141 -17.13 -6.60 -14.92
#